data_AF-A0A4V2RDU4-F1
#
_entry.id   AF-A0A4V2RDU4-F1
#
_cell.length_a   1.000
_cell.length_b   1.000
_cell.length_c   1.000
_cell.angle_alpha   90.00
_cell.angle_beta   90.00
_cell.angle_gamma   90.00
#
_symmetry.space_group_name_H-M   'P 1'
#
loop_
_entity.id
_entity.type
_entity.pdbx_description
1 polymer ?
#
loop_
_entity_poly.entity_id
_entity_poly.type
_entity_poly.pdbx_seq_one_letter_code
_entity_poly.pdbx_strand_id
1 'polypeptide(L)'
;MFILQICNTFSQEILHQQVYEHPYTIEGLLETVIDWQDWYIYDDKKRTFKGDYVRHSIVKQGDKTFYKLYFNVKPAKLKENA
;
A
#
# COMPACT_ATOMS: atom_id res chain seq x y z
N MET A 1 15.18 -7.85 -6.89
CA MET A 1 13.70 -7.95 -6.90
C MET A 1 13.10 -6.81 -6.08
N PHE A 2 12.02 -6.20 -6.54
CA PHE A 2 11.40 -5.07 -5.84
C PHE A 2 10.03 -5.47 -5.31
N ILE A 3 9.73 -5.11 -4.06
CA ILE A 3 8.51 -5.54 -3.38
C ILE A 3 7.80 -4.30 -2.87
N LEU A 4 6.58 -4.08 -3.33
CA LEU A 4 5.67 -3.10 -2.75
C LEU A 4 4.89 -3.76 -1.60
N GLN A 5 4.86 -3.10 -0.45
CA GLN A 5 4.00 -3.47 0.67
C GLN A 5 3.14 -2.27 1.05
N ILE A 6 1.83 -2.45 1.03
CA ILE A 6 0.86 -1.49 1.58
C ILE A 6 0.55 -1.95 3.00
N CYS A 7 0.84 -1.10 3.97
CA CYS A 7 0.75 -1.41 5.39
C CYS A 7 -0.26 -0.51 6.08
N ASN A 8 -1.00 -1.07 7.03
CA ASN A 8 -1.73 -0.29 8.02
C ASN A 8 -0.73 0.35 8.99
N THR A 9 -0.76 1.68 9.13
CA THR A 9 0.13 2.43 10.02
C THR A 9 0.02 2.00 11.49
N PHE A 10 -1.18 1.65 11.96
CA PHE A 10 -1.43 1.34 13.37
C PHE A 10 -1.13 -0.12 13.72
N SER A 11 -1.66 -1.07 12.96
CA SER A 11 -1.48 -2.51 13.25
C SER A 11 -0.18 -3.07 12.68
N GLN A 12 0.47 -2.35 11.76
CA GLN A 12 1.57 -2.85 10.93
C GLN A 12 1.21 -4.07 10.07
N GLU A 13 -0.07 -4.39 9.94
CA GLU A 13 -0.57 -5.44 9.04
C GLU A 13 -0.25 -5.05 7.60
N ILE A 14 0.31 -6.00 6.84
CA ILE A 14 0.44 -5.88 5.38
C ILE A 14 -0.93 -6.16 4.78
N LEU A 15 -1.53 -5.12 4.22
CA LEU A 15 -2.84 -5.20 3.57
C LEU A 15 -2.69 -5.75 2.16
N HIS A 16 -1.63 -5.34 1.46
CA HIS A 16 -1.38 -5.81 0.11
C HIS A 16 0.11 -5.90 -0.15
N GLN A 17 0.52 -6.89 -0.93
CA GLN A 17 1.91 -7.06 -1.35
C GLN A 17 1.98 -7.45 -2.83
N GLN A 18 2.84 -6.77 -3.56
CA GLN A 18 3.10 -7.07 -4.95
C GLN A 18 4.59 -7.06 -5.26
N VAL A 19 5.01 -8.01 -6.10
CA VAL A 19 6.40 -8.15 -6.56
C VAL A 19 6.52 -7.52 -7.95
N TYR A 20 7.61 -6.79 -8.16
CA TYR A 20 7.95 -6.14 -9.41
C TYR A 20 9.38 -6.50 -9.83
N GLU A 21 9.57 -6.65 -11.14
CA GLU A 21 10.87 -6.87 -11.75
C GLU A 21 11.73 -5.59 -11.78
N HIS A 22 11.09 -4.43 -11.93
CA HIS A 22 11.70 -3.12 -12.01
C HIS A 22 11.08 -2.13 -11.02
N PRO A 23 11.82 -1.13 -10.53
CA PRO A 23 11.32 -0.22 -9.49
C PRO A 23 10.44 0.90 -10.04
N TYR A 24 10.50 1.20 -11.34
CA TYR A 24 9.89 2.39 -11.95
C TYR A 24 8.39 2.53 -11.66
N THR A 25 7.65 1.43 -11.65
CA THR A 25 6.22 1.44 -11.31
C THR A 25 5.97 1.83 -9.86
N ILE A 26 6.83 1.37 -8.94
CA ILE A 26 6.72 1.69 -7.52
C ILE A 26 7.15 3.15 -7.28
N GLU A 27 8.19 3.61 -7.97
CA GLU A 27 8.68 4.99 -7.87
C GLU A 27 7.63 5.99 -8.38
N GLY A 28 7.01 5.74 -9.52
CA GLY A 28 5.90 6.57 -10.01
C GLY A 28 4.66 6.53 -9.08
N LEU A 29 4.40 5.39 -8.43
CA LEU A 29 3.39 5.32 -7.37
C LEU A 29 3.76 6.20 -6.17
N LEU A 30 5.03 6.22 -5.76
CA LEU A 30 5.49 7.06 -4.64
C LEU A 30 5.39 8.56 -4.93
N GLU A 31 5.60 8.97 -6.19
CA GLU A 31 5.40 10.36 -6.60
C GLU A 31 3.92 10.77 -6.48
N THR A 32 3.01 9.89 -6.88
CA THR A 32 1.56 10.18 -6.89
C THR A 32 0.88 10.00 -5.53
N VAL A 33 1.36 9.07 -4.70
CA VAL A 33 0.74 8.76 -3.40
C VAL A 33 0.79 9.91 -2.41
N ILE A 34 1.80 10.78 -2.53
CA ILE A 34 1.99 11.94 -1.65
C ILE A 34 0.89 12.99 -1.88
N ASP A 35 0.41 13.12 -3.10
CA ASP A 35 -0.54 14.18 -3.49
C ASP A 35 -2.02 13.76 -3.37
N TRP A 36 -2.29 12.47 -3.15
CA TRP A 36 -3.63 11.91 -3.13
C TRP A 36 -4.11 11.63 -1.70
N GLN A 37 -5.24 12.23 -1.31
CA GLN A 37 -5.83 12.01 0.02
C GLN A 37 -6.66 10.72 0.12
N ASP A 38 -7.35 10.31 -0.95
CA ASP A 38 -8.34 9.23 -0.87
C ASP A 38 -7.90 7.97 -1.61
N TRP A 39 -7.19 7.07 -0.92
CA TRP A 39 -6.79 5.77 -1.48
C TRP A 39 -7.79 4.67 -1.14
N TYR A 40 -8.11 3.84 -2.13
CA TYR A 40 -8.85 2.60 -1.91
C TYR A 40 -7.89 1.41 -2.02
N ILE A 41 -7.71 0.71 -0.90
CA ILE A 41 -6.81 -0.42 -0.78
C ILE A 41 -7.65 -1.68 -0.72
N TYR A 42 -7.39 -2.60 -1.64
CA TYR A 42 -7.99 -3.92 -1.66
C TYR A 42 -6.98 -4.90 -1.07
N ASP A 43 -7.36 -5.61 -0.03
CA ASP A 43 -6.51 -6.63 0.55
C ASP A 43 -6.75 -8.00 -0.08
N ASP A 44 -5.84 -8.93 0.21
CA ASP A 44 -5.92 -10.30 -0.33
C ASP A 44 -7.13 -11.10 0.19
N LYS A 45 -7.80 -10.60 1.24
CA LYS A 45 -9.05 -11.15 1.80
C LYS A 45 -10.31 -10.52 1.21
N LYS A 46 -10.18 -9.76 0.12
CA LYS A 46 -11.28 -9.05 -0.56
C LYS A 46 -11.97 -8.00 0.32
N ARG A 47 -11.29 -7.49 1.35
CA ARG A 47 -11.72 -6.34 2.13
C ARG A 47 -11.26 -5.07 1.42
N THR A 48 -12.14 -4.07 1.37
CA THR A 48 -11.80 -2.74 0.89
C THR A 48 -11.58 -1.81 2.06
N PHE A 49 -10.49 -1.06 2.00
CA PHE A 49 -10.16 -0.02 2.96
C PHE A 49 -10.09 1.33 2.25
N LYS A 50 -10.58 2.37 2.90
CA LYS A 50 -10.24 3.75 2.56
C LYS A 50 -9.03 4.15 3.40
N GLY A 51 -7.99 4.65 2.77
CA GLY A 51 -6.72 4.96 3.41
C GLY A 51 -6.20 6.34 3.08
N ASP A 52 -5.69 7.02 4.09
CA ASP A 52 -4.91 8.25 3.93
C ASP A 52 -3.42 7.89 4.00
N TYR A 53 -2.64 8.32 3.02
CA TYR A 53 -1.19 8.11 3.03
C TYR A 53 -0.53 8.84 4.20
N VAL A 54 0.39 8.18 4.90
CA VAL A 54 1.11 8.75 6.05
C VAL A 54 2.59 8.93 5.74
N ARG A 55 3.26 7.86 5.31
CA ARG A 55 4.69 7.85 5.01
C ARG A 55 5.06 6.62 4.20
N HIS A 56 6.27 6.58 3.68
CA HIS A 56 6.87 5.37 3.14
C HIS A 56 8.28 5.13 3.71
N SER A 57 8.79 3.92 3.53
CA SER A 57 10.17 3.55 3.84
C SER A 57 10.71 2.58 2.82
N ILE A 58 12.00 2.65 2.54
CA ILE A 58 12.70 1.72 1.65
C ILE A 58 13.67 0.88 2.48
N VAL A 59 13.55 -0.44 2.41
CA VAL A 59 14.38 -1.39 3.17
C VAL A 59 15.03 -2.38 2.20
N LYS A 60 16.36 -2.47 2.22
CA LYS A 60 17.10 -3.49 1.45
C LYS A 60 17.36 -4.71 2.34
N GLN A 61 17.04 -5.91 1.85
CA GLN A 61 17.31 -7.19 2.51
C GLN A 61 17.84 -8.18 1.47
N GLY A 62 19.15 -8.42 1.48
CA GLY A 62 19.80 -9.26 0.47
C GLY A 62 19.63 -8.66 -0.93
N ASP A 63 19.06 -9.46 -1.84
CA ASP A 63 18.76 -9.13 -3.23
C ASP A 63 17.38 -8.44 -3.43
N LYS A 64 16.68 -8.18 -2.32
CA LYS A 64 15.33 -7.62 -2.31
C LYS A 64 15.32 -6.19 -1.80
N THR A 65 14.56 -5.35 -2.47
CA THR A 65 14.25 -3.99 -2.02
C THR A 65 12.77 -3.89 -1.73
N PHE A 66 12.42 -3.57 -0.49
CA PHE A 66 11.06 -3.41 -0.02
C PHE A 66 10.70 -1.93 0.03
N TYR A 67 9.68 -1.54 -0.71
CA TYR A 67 9.03 -0.24 -0.62
C TYR A 67 7.77 -0.42 0.22
N LYS A 68 7.77 0.12 1.43
CA LYS A 68 6.65 0.03 2.36
C LYS A 68 5.92 1.36 2.37
N LEU A 69 4.65 1.37 2.01
CA LEU A 69 3.78 2.54 2.09
C LEU A 69 2.82 2.32 3.27
N TYR A 70 2.77 3.30 4.17
CA TYR A 70 1.97 3.23 5.39
C TYR A 70 0.76 4.14 5.26
N PHE A 71 -0.41 3.56 5.47
CA PHE A 71 -1.70 4.24 5.38
C PHE A 71 -2.45 4.18 6.70
N ASN A 72 -3.10 5.29 7.06
CA ASN A 72 -4.15 5.27 8.05
C ASN A 72 -5.43 4.76 7.37
N VAL A 73 -5.86 3.55 7.70
CA VAL A 73 -6.97 2.89 7.00
C VAL A 73 -8.22 2.73 7.87
N LYS A 74 -9.38 2.83 7.22
CA LYS A 74 -10.69 2.48 7.79
C LYS A 74 -11.41 1.53 6.82
N PRO A 75 -12.17 0.54 7.31
CA PRO A 75 -12.98 -0.32 6.45
C PRO A 75 -13.91 0.55 5.58
N ALA A 76 -13.84 0.37 4.27
CA ALA A 76 -14.78 0.98 3.35
C ALA A 76 -16.04 0.11 3.35
N LYS A 77 -17.16 0.64 3.83
CA LYS A 77 -18.45 0.01 3.59
C LYS A 77 -18.77 0.16 2.11
N LEU A 78 -18.51 -0.88 1.31
CA LEU A 78 -19.24 -1.03 0.05
C LEU A 78 -20.69 -1.21 0.46
N LYS A 79 -21.57 -0.26 0.13
CA LYS A 79 -23.00 -0.47 0.27
C LYS A 79 -23.33 -1.68 -0.61
N GLU A 80 -23.72 -2.78 0.00
CA GLU A 80 -24.46 -3.83 -0.70
C GLU A 80 -25.71 -3.15 -1.26
N ASN A 81 -25.81 -3.07 -2.58
CA ASN A 81 -27.10 -2.81 -3.20
C ASN A 81 -27.96 -4.04 -2.90
N ALA A 82 -28.95 -3.84 -2.04
CA ALA A 82 -30.01 -4.78 -1.73
C ALA A 82 -30.85 -5.13 -2.96
#